data_AF-A0A2C9PGD8-F1
#
_entry.id   AF-A0A2C9PGD8-F1
#
_cell.length_a   1.000
_cell.length_b   1.000
_cell.length_c   1.000
_cell.angle_alpha   90.00
_cell.angle_beta   90.00
_cell.angle_gamma   90.00
#
_symmetry.space_group_name_H-M   'P 1'
#
loop_
_entity.id
_entity.type
_entity.pdbx_description
1 polymer ?
#
loop_
_entity_poly.entity_id
_entity_poly.type
_entity_poly.pdbx_seq_one_letter_code
_entity_poly.pdbx_strand_id
1 'polypeptide(L)'
;MQERITTTKKGSITSVQAIYVPADDLTDPAPATTFAHLDATTVLSRAIAELGIYPAVDPLDSTSRIMDPNIIGAEHYKVARDVQKILQDYKS
;
A
#
# COMPACT_ATOMS: atom_id res chain seq x y z
N MET A 1 3.76 7.42 -19.33
CA MET A 1 2.83 6.26 -19.46
C MET A 1 1.83 6.22 -18.30
N GLN A 2 2.28 6.38 -17.04
CA GLN A 2 1.42 6.37 -15.84
C GLN A 2 0.39 7.51 -15.77
N GLU A 3 0.70 8.71 -16.27
CA GLU A 3 -0.22 9.86 -16.25
C GLU A 3 -1.53 9.68 -17.04
N ARG A 4 -1.61 8.65 -17.90
CA ARG A 4 -2.84 8.30 -18.64
C ARG A 4 -3.82 7.47 -17.81
N ILE A 5 -3.38 6.94 -16.68
CA ILE A 5 -4.20 6.17 -15.74
C ILE A 5 -4.62 7.14 -14.65
N THR A 6 -5.73 7.83 -14.87
CA THR A 6 -6.23 8.85 -13.94
C THR A 6 -7.74 8.98 -14.06
N THR A 7 -8.33 9.73 -13.14
CA THR A 7 -9.76 10.04 -13.14
C THR A 7 -10.02 11.27 -13.99
N THR A 8 -11.01 11.18 -14.88
CA THR A 8 -11.51 12.29 -15.71
C THR A 8 -12.97 12.56 -15.41
N LYS A 9 -13.51 13.68 -15.90
CA LYS A 9 -14.96 13.99 -15.77
C LYS A 9 -15.88 12.99 -16.47
N LYS A 10 -15.36 12.15 -17.38
CA LYS A 10 -16.14 11.16 -18.14
C LYS A 10 -16.07 9.75 -17.55
N GLY A 11 -15.15 9.50 -16.62
CA GLY A 11 -14.91 8.18 -16.03
C GLY A 11 -13.52 8.08 -15.40
N SER A 12 -13.27 6.96 -14.74
CA SER A 12 -12.02 6.68 -14.02
C SER A 12 -11.38 5.39 -14.52
N ILE A 13 -10.04 5.37 -14.57
CA ILE A 13 -9.28 4.14 -14.75
C ILE A 13 -8.46 3.92 -13.48
N THR A 14 -8.68 2.79 -12.82
CA THR A 14 -7.87 2.35 -11.67
C THR A 14 -7.01 1.19 -12.13
N SER A 15 -5.68 1.32 -12.03
CA SER A 15 -4.76 0.22 -12.37
C SER A 15 -4.19 -0.43 -11.12
N VAL A 16 -4.23 -1.76 -11.08
CA VAL A 16 -3.44 -2.55 -10.13
C VAL A 16 -2.22 -3.06 -10.87
N GLN A 17 -1.02 -2.71 -10.40
CA GLN A 17 0.24 -3.02 -11.07
C GLN A 17 1.07 -3.95 -10.19
N ALA A 18 1.40 -5.13 -10.71
CA ALA A 18 2.30 -6.05 -10.02
C ALA A 18 3.75 -5.61 -10.25
N ILE A 19 4.44 -5.29 -9.16
CA ILE A 19 5.86 -4.92 -9.18
C ILE A 19 6.63 -6.05 -8.54
N TYR A 20 7.50 -6.68 -9.32
CA TYR A 20 8.44 -7.66 -8.79
C TYR A 20 9.65 -6.93 -8.22
N VAL A 21 9.95 -7.17 -6.94
CA VAL A 21 11.12 -6.60 -6.26
C VAL A 21 12.23 -7.66 -6.27
N PRO A 22 13.35 -7.44 -6.97
CA PRO A 22 14.47 -8.38 -6.98
C PRO A 22 15.08 -8.49 -5.57
N ALA A 23 15.32 -9.72 -5.12
CA ALA A 23 16.00 -10.01 -3.85
C ALA A 23 15.35 -9.38 -2.60
N ASP A 24 14.05 -9.07 -2.65
CA ASP A 24 13.31 -8.43 -1.56
C ASP A 24 13.86 -7.04 -1.13
N ASP A 25 14.67 -6.37 -1.97
CA ASP A 25 15.26 -5.06 -1.68
C ASP A 25 14.43 -3.90 -2.27
N LEU A 26 13.71 -3.20 -1.39
CA LEU A 26 12.86 -2.05 -1.73
C LEU A 26 13.66 -0.76 -2.01
N THR A 27 14.98 -0.75 -1.78
CA THR A 27 15.85 0.41 -1.98
C THR A 27 16.43 0.50 -3.40
N ASP A 28 16.14 -0.49 -4.25
CA ASP A 28 16.55 -0.47 -5.65
C ASP A 28 15.92 0.74 -6.40
N PRO A 29 16.67 1.40 -7.31
CA PRO A 29 16.19 2.57 -8.04
C PRO A 29 15.00 2.31 -8.98
N ALA A 30 14.80 1.07 -9.46
CA ALA A 30 13.68 0.76 -10.37
C ALA A 30 12.31 0.74 -9.65
N PRO A 31 12.17 0.10 -8.47
CA PRO A 31 11.00 0.27 -7.61
C PRO A 31 10.82 1.73 -7.15
N ALA A 32 11.90 2.40 -6.73
CA ALA A 32 11.83 3.76 -6.17
C ALA A 32 11.17 4.78 -7.12
N THR A 33 11.48 4.71 -8.41
CA THR A 33 10.87 5.59 -9.43
C THR A 33 9.41 5.24 -9.73
N THR A 34 9.05 3.96 -9.65
CA THR A 34 7.65 3.53 -9.83
C THR A 34 6.79 3.92 -8.64
N PHE A 35 7.32 3.81 -7.41
CA PHE A 35 6.61 4.20 -6.18
C PHE A 35 6.21 5.67 -6.15
N ALA A 36 7.00 6.57 -6.74
CA ALA A 36 6.67 7.99 -6.81
C ALA A 36 5.35 8.27 -7.57
N HIS A 37 4.96 7.38 -8.48
CA HIS A 37 3.74 7.52 -9.28
C HIS A 37 2.55 6.72 -8.73
N LEU A 38 2.73 5.92 -7.67
CA LEU A 38 1.66 5.13 -7.09
C LEU A 38 0.95 5.91 -5.99
N ASP A 39 -0.39 5.83 -5.99
CA ASP A 39 -1.23 6.43 -4.95
C ASP A 39 -1.40 5.53 -3.73
N ALA A 40 -1.21 4.22 -3.89
CA ALA A 40 -1.16 3.25 -2.82
C ALA A 40 -0.20 2.11 -3.15
N THR A 41 0.46 1.59 -2.12
CA THR A 41 1.35 0.43 -2.19
C THR A 41 0.79 -0.68 -1.30
N THR A 42 0.64 -1.87 -1.87
CA THR A 42 0.26 -3.07 -1.11
C THR A 42 1.43 -4.04 -1.16
N VAL A 43 2.11 -4.19 -0.03
CA VAL A 43 3.29 -5.05 0.10
C VAL A 43 2.82 -6.45 0.48
N LEU A 44 3.28 -7.45 -0.27
CA LEU A 44 3.04 -8.85 0.03
C LEU A 44 4.30 -9.45 0.67
N SER A 45 4.15 -10.00 1.87
CA SER A 45 5.28 -10.51 2.67
C SER A 45 5.30 -12.03 2.73
N ARG A 46 6.47 -12.61 2.51
CA ARG A 46 6.69 -14.06 2.67
C ARG A 46 6.45 -14.51 4.11
N ALA A 47 6.90 -13.74 5.10
CA ALA A 47 6.75 -14.09 6.51
C ALA A 47 5.26 -14.22 6.91
N ILE A 48 4.38 -13.39 6.35
CA ILE A 48 2.94 -13.45 6.61
C ILE A 48 2.31 -14.68 5.92
N ALA A 49 2.76 -15.01 4.71
CA ALA A 49 2.31 -16.21 4.00
C ALA A 49 2.72 -17.50 4.74
N GLU A 50 3.91 -17.53 5.34
CA GLU A 50 4.41 -18.66 6.13
C GLU A 50 3.60 -18.91 7.41
N LEU A 51 2.94 -17.87 7.94
CA LEU A 51 1.96 -17.99 9.03
C LEU A 51 0.60 -18.54 8.55
N GLY A 52 0.42 -18.77 7.25
CA GLY A 52 -0.82 -19.27 6.66
C GLY A 52 -1.90 -18.20 6.45
N ILE A 53 -1.54 -16.91 6.53
CA ILE A 53 -2.48 -15.79 6.37
C ILE A 53 -2.58 -15.39 4.89
N TYR A 54 -3.80 -15.42 4.34
CA TYR A 54 -4.08 -15.04 2.96
C TYR A 54 -5.23 -14.02 2.87
N PRO A 55 -5.07 -12.91 2.13
CA PRO A 55 -3.88 -12.52 1.37
C PRO A 55 -2.71 -12.09 2.28
N ALA A 56 -1.48 -12.38 1.86
CA ALA A 56 -0.26 -12.16 2.66
C ALA A 56 0.19 -10.68 2.68
N VAL A 57 -0.73 -9.76 2.95
CA VAL A 57 -0.50 -8.32 2.95
C VAL A 57 0.17 -7.90 4.24
N ASP A 58 1.27 -7.14 4.15
CA ASP A 58 1.88 -6.47 5.30
C ASP A 58 1.18 -5.12 5.55
N PRO A 59 0.42 -4.96 6.65
CA PRO A 59 -0.35 -3.74 6.92
C PRO A 59 0.50 -2.58 7.45
N LEU A 60 1.74 -2.82 7.85
CA LEU A 60 2.67 -1.79 8.34
C LEU A 60 3.51 -1.23 7.19
N ASP A 61 3.93 -2.08 6.25
CA ASP A 61 4.71 -1.66 5.08
C ASP A 61 3.82 -1.22 3.89
N SER A 62 2.52 -1.57 3.90
CA SER A 62 1.55 -1.06 2.93
C SER A 62 1.10 0.35 3.26
N THR A 63 1.07 1.23 2.25
CA THR A 63 0.71 2.65 2.43
C THR A 63 -0.31 3.12 1.41
N SER A 64 -1.00 4.21 1.71
CA SER A 64 -1.95 4.84 0.78
C SER A 64 -1.98 6.33 1.01
N ARG A 65 -1.92 7.12 -0.07
CA ARG A 65 -2.04 8.58 -0.03
C ARG A 65 -3.41 9.04 0.44
N ILE A 66 -4.45 8.25 0.17
CA ILE A 66 -5.82 8.58 0.57
C ILE A 66 -6.10 8.24 2.03
N MET A 67 -5.13 7.69 2.78
CA MET A 67 -5.23 7.46 4.22
C MET A 67 -5.07 8.79 4.98
N ASP A 68 -6.00 9.71 4.74
CA ASP A 68 -6.10 11.05 5.31
C ASP A 68 -7.53 11.26 5.84
N PRO A 69 -7.72 11.72 7.09
CA PRO A 69 -9.05 11.91 7.67
C PRO A 69 -9.93 12.90 6.89
N ASN A 70 -9.35 13.80 6.09
CA ASN A 70 -10.09 14.74 5.25
C ASN A 70 -10.64 14.08 3.97
N ILE A 71 -10.12 12.91 3.58
CA ILE A 71 -10.54 12.16 2.38
C ILE A 71 -11.49 11.02 2.79
N ILE A 72 -11.08 10.20 3.76
CA ILE A 72 -11.81 8.98 4.16
C ILE A 72 -12.69 9.16 5.40
N GLY A 73 -12.64 10.34 6.04
CA GLY A 73 -13.35 10.63 7.28
C GLY A 73 -12.56 10.22 8.52
N ALA A 74 -12.87 10.88 9.64
CA ALA A 74 -12.13 10.73 10.89
C ALA A 74 -12.27 9.35 11.53
N GLU A 75 -13.45 8.74 11.46
CA GLU A 75 -13.71 7.42 12.05
C GLU A 75 -12.87 6.33 11.37
N HIS A 76 -12.94 6.25 10.04
CA HIS A 76 -12.17 5.28 9.27
C HIS A 76 -10.67 5.47 9.50
N TYR A 77 -10.18 6.71 9.41
CA TYR A 77 -8.76 7.00 9.67
C TYR A 77 -8.32 6.55 11.06
N LYS A 78 -9.13 6.84 12.09
CA LYS A 78 -8.80 6.46 13.48
C LYS A 78 -8.75 4.95 13.65
N VAL A 79 -9.77 4.22 13.20
CA VAL A 79 -9.82 2.75 13.31
C VAL A 79 -8.61 2.13 12.60
N ALA A 80 -8.26 2.60 11.40
CA ALA A 80 -7.10 2.10 10.66
C ALA A 80 -5.78 2.36 11.41
N ARG A 81 -5.59 3.55 11.99
CA ARG A 81 -4.40 3.89 12.78
C ARG A 81 -4.30 3.11 14.08
N ASP A 82 -5.42 2.86 14.75
CA ASP A 82 -5.45 2.07 15.98
C ASP A 82 -5.04 0.62 15.70
N VAL A 83 -5.53 0.03 14.60
CA VAL A 83 -5.10 -1.31 14.15
C VAL A 83 -3.60 -1.35 13.82
N GLN A 84 -3.09 -0.36 13.07
CA GLN A 84 -1.66 -0.28 12.76
C GLN A 84 -0.81 -0.17 14.04
N LYS A 85 -1.25 0.64 15.01
CA LYS A 85 -0.55 0.79 16.28
C LYS A 85 -0.48 -0.53 17.05
N ILE A 86 -1.59 -1.24 17.19
CA ILE A 86 -1.64 -2.54 17.88
C ILE A 86 -0.70 -3.54 17.21
N LEU A 87 -0.67 -3.59 15.88
CA LEU A 87 0.21 -4.49 15.13
C LEU A 87 1.69 -4.11 15.25
N GLN A 88 2.00 -2.81 15.28
CA GLN A 88 3.36 -2.31 15.51
C GLN A 88 3.85 -2.65 16.92
N ASP A 89 2.99 -2.50 17.92
CA ASP A 89 3.28 -2.84 19.31
C ASP A 89 3.51 -4.35 19.46
N TYR A 90 2.77 -5.19 18.73
CA TYR A 90 2.96 -6.65 18.73
C TYR A 90 4.26 -7.10 18.04
N LYS A 91 4.72 -6.37 17.02
CA LYS A 91 5.96 -6.67 16.28
C LYS A 91 7.23 -6.23 17.04
N SER A 92 7.09 -5.30 18.00
CA SER A 92 8.19 -4.73 18.80
C SER A 92 8.49 -5.59 20.03
#